data_AF-A0A530JX50-F1
#
_entry.id   AF-A0A530JX50-F1
#
_cell.length_a   1.000
_cell.length_b   1.000
_cell.length_c   1.000
_cell.angle_alpha   90.00
_cell.angle_beta   90.00
_cell.angle_gamma   90.00
#
_symmetry.space_group_name_H-M   'P 1'
#
loop_
_entity.id
_entity.type
_entity.pdbx_description
1 polymer ?
#
loop_
_entity_poly.entity_id
_entity_poly.type
_entity_poly.pdbx_seq_one_letter_code
_entity_poly.pdbx_strand_id
1 'polypeptide(L)'
;CVLAAPTRPSEMRSFKTDVVVRMLDLVSAYFDNVVIDMPRTWFPWTETVLLGSNKLYIVAEMTVPCLRHTQRLIQAIYETAGREVKPNVIVNRFEQKMFDNGIKQADVQDILGEHFV
;
A
#
# COMPACT_ATOMS: atom_id res chain seq x y z
N CYS A 1 15.23 -3.91 7.29
CA CYS A 1 15.29 -4.85 6.15
C CYS A 1 14.29 -4.40 5.08
N VAL A 2 14.60 -4.55 3.78
CA VAL A 2 13.67 -4.24 2.68
C VAL A 2 13.44 -5.50 1.86
N LEU A 3 12.17 -5.88 1.70
CA LEU A 3 11.73 -6.96 0.83
C LEU A 3 11.06 -6.32 -0.39
N ALA A 4 11.77 -6.30 -1.51
CA ALA A 4 11.32 -5.63 -2.73
C ALA A 4 10.38 -6.51 -3.56
N ALA A 5 9.39 -5.91 -4.22
CA ALA A 5 8.60 -6.62 -5.23
C ALA A 5 9.50 -7.02 -6.42
N PRO A 6 9.22 -8.15 -7.09
CA PRO A 6 9.97 -8.54 -8.29
C PRO A 6 9.89 -7.47 -9.39
N THR A 7 11.00 -7.21 -10.08
CA THR A 7 11.08 -6.18 -11.12
C THR A 7 10.31 -6.53 -12.39
N ARG A 8 10.06 -7.83 -12.64
CA ARG A 8 9.28 -8.31 -13.77
C ARG A 8 7.98 -8.97 -13.30
N PRO A 9 6.81 -8.49 -13.76
CA PRO A 9 5.53 -9.14 -13.46
C PRO A 9 5.46 -10.62 -13.88
N SER A 10 6.23 -11.02 -14.90
CA SER A 10 6.33 -12.41 -15.36
C SER A 10 7.14 -13.32 -14.42
N GLU A 11 8.00 -12.75 -13.57
CA GLU A 11 8.76 -13.45 -12.54
C GLU A 11 7.98 -13.54 -11.22
N MET A 12 6.82 -12.90 -11.14
CA MET A 12 5.84 -13.00 -10.06
C MET A 12 5.08 -14.35 -10.11
N ARG A 13 5.79 -15.44 -10.43
CA ARG A 13 5.24 -16.80 -10.42
C ARG A 13 4.91 -17.23 -8.99
N SER A 14 3.97 -18.18 -8.89
CA SER A 14 3.45 -18.77 -7.66
C SER A 14 4.55 -19.23 -6.69
N PHE A 15 4.95 -18.34 -5.79
CA PHE A 15 5.58 -18.76 -4.54
C PHE A 15 4.53 -19.49 -3.71
N LYS A 16 4.94 -20.60 -3.09
CA LYS A 16 4.07 -21.24 -2.11
C LYS A 16 3.94 -20.29 -0.90
N THR A 17 2.71 -20.03 -0.48
CA THR A 17 2.38 -19.09 0.59
C THR A 17 3.16 -19.38 1.88
N ASP A 18 3.35 -20.66 2.21
CA ASP A 18 4.10 -21.13 3.39
C ASP A 18 5.55 -20.63 3.41
N VAL A 19 6.22 -20.57 2.26
CA VAL A 19 7.60 -20.08 2.16
C VAL A 19 7.66 -18.58 2.44
N VAL A 20 6.71 -17.81 1.89
CA VAL A 20 6.64 -16.35 2.10
C VAL A 20 6.40 -16.04 3.57
N VAL A 21 5.44 -16.74 4.20
CA VAL A 21 5.13 -16.55 5.63
C VAL A 21 6.34 -16.88 6.51
N ARG A 22 6.99 -18.03 6.31
CA ARG A 22 8.19 -18.40 7.09
C ARG A 22 9.33 -17.42 6.92
N MET A 23 9.51 -16.88 5.71
CA MET A 23 10.53 -15.85 5.48
C MET A 23 10.20 -14.57 6.25
N LEU A 24 8.93 -14.14 6.25
CA LEU A 24 8.48 -12.96 6.98
C LEU A 24 8.61 -13.12 8.50
N ASP A 25 8.29 -14.30 9.03
CA ASP A 25 8.48 -14.64 10.44
C ASP A 25 9.96 -14.55 10.84
N LEU A 26 10.85 -15.07 9.98
CA LEU A 26 12.27 -15.01 10.23
C LEU A 26 12.76 -13.56 10.17
N VAL A 27 12.45 -12.82 9.10
CA VAL A 27 12.91 -11.44 8.95
C VAL A 27 12.37 -10.52 10.07
N SER A 28 11.13 -10.73 10.53
CA SER A 28 10.58 -9.98 11.66
C SER A 28 11.23 -10.30 13.00
N ALA A 29 11.75 -11.52 13.20
CA ALA A 29 12.50 -11.89 14.40
C ALA A 29 13.92 -11.30 14.45
N TYR A 30 14.54 -11.02 13.30
CA TYR A 30 15.94 -10.54 13.23
C TYR A 30 16.09 -9.02 13.09
N PHE A 31 15.03 -8.30 12.70
CA PHE A 31 15.11 -6.87 12.43
C PHE A 31 13.98 -6.11 13.12
N ASP A 32 14.31 -4.99 13.77
CA ASP A 32 13.31 -4.12 14.40
C ASP A 32 12.32 -3.50 13.40
N ASN A 33 12.79 -3.26 12.17
CA ASN A 33 11.99 -2.62 11.11
C ASN A 33 12.15 -3.37 9.79
N VAL A 34 11.01 -3.77 9.22
CA VAL A 34 10.91 -4.47 7.95
C VAL A 34 9.96 -3.71 7.03
N VAL A 35 10.45 -3.33 5.85
CA VAL A 35 9.64 -2.67 4.81
C VAL A 35 9.38 -3.69 3.71
N ILE A 36 8.11 -3.93 3.42
CA ILE A 36 7.67 -4.86 2.38
C ILE A 36 7.11 -4.02 1.24
N ASP A 37 7.77 -4.07 0.09
CA ASP A 37 7.28 -3.47 -1.14
C ASP A 37 6.28 -4.43 -1.79
N MET A 38 5.02 -3.99 -1.82
CA MET A 38 3.92 -4.82 -2.29
C MET A 38 3.75 -4.67 -3.81
N PRO A 39 3.60 -5.79 -4.55
CA PRO A 39 3.25 -5.72 -5.96
C PRO A 39 1.84 -5.13 -6.12
N ARG A 40 1.59 -4.47 -7.26
CA ARG A 40 0.26 -3.92 -7.59
C ARG A 40 -0.81 -5.01 -7.79
N THR A 41 -0.38 -6.21 -8.16
CA THR A 41 -1.26 -7.38 -8.32
C THR A 41 -1.32 -8.15 -7.02
N TRP A 42 -2.51 -8.63 -6.67
CA TRP A 42 -2.72 -9.43 -5.48
C TRP A 42 -2.39 -10.90 -5.70
N PHE A 43 -1.85 -11.52 -4.67
CA PHE A 43 -1.45 -12.93 -4.63
C PHE A 43 -2.04 -13.61 -3.39
N PRO A 44 -2.03 -14.96 -3.32
CA PRO A 44 -2.53 -15.68 -2.15
C PRO A 44 -1.89 -15.28 -0.81
N TRP A 45 -0.67 -14.74 -0.82
CA TRP A 45 0.03 -14.28 0.38
C TRP A 45 -0.26 -12.81 0.73
N THR A 46 -0.95 -12.06 -0.13
CA THR A 46 -1.22 -10.62 0.07
C THR A 46 -2.01 -10.40 1.34
N GLU A 47 -3.08 -11.17 1.57
CA GLU A 47 -3.89 -11.08 2.79
C GLU A 47 -3.05 -11.32 4.05
N THR A 48 -2.18 -12.34 4.04
CA THR A 48 -1.31 -12.65 5.19
C THR A 48 -0.35 -11.50 5.50
N VAL A 49 0.21 -10.85 4.47
CA VAL A 49 1.08 -9.68 4.67
C VAL A 49 0.28 -8.49 5.20
N LEU A 50 -0.93 -8.25 4.69
CA LEU A 50 -1.79 -7.16 5.17
C LEU A 50 -2.15 -7.33 6.64
N LEU A 51 -2.53 -8.55 7.07
CA LEU A 51 -2.87 -8.86 8.46
C LEU A 51 -1.65 -8.88 9.39
N GLY A 52 -0.49 -9.32 8.90
CA GLY A 52 0.75 -9.38 9.68
C GLY A 52 1.47 -8.04 9.83
N SER A 53 1.08 -7.00 9.08
CA SER A 53 1.76 -5.70 9.07
C SER A 53 1.21 -4.76 10.15
N ASN A 54 2.08 -4.16 10.94
CA ASN A 54 1.66 -3.16 11.95
C ASN A 54 1.22 -1.82 11.32
N LYS A 55 1.78 -1.47 10.16
CA LYS A 55 1.48 -0.23 9.45
C LYS A 55 1.38 -0.52 7.95
N LEU A 56 0.35 0.05 7.32
CA LEU A 56 0.12 -0.07 5.90
C LEU A 56 0.12 1.32 5.25
N TYR A 57 0.86 1.44 4.16
CA TYR A 57 0.98 2.69 3.40
C TYR A 57 0.63 2.46 1.92
N ILE A 58 -0.21 3.33 1.37
CA ILE A 58 -0.55 3.39 -0.04
C ILE A 58 0.05 4.66 -0.62
N VAL A 59 0.83 4.55 -1.68
CA VAL A 59 1.41 5.71 -2.36
C VAL A 59 0.49 6.10 -3.53
N ALA A 60 0.03 7.35 -3.52
CA ALA A 60 -0.85 7.91 -4.55
C ALA A 60 -0.24 9.17 -5.18
N GLU A 61 -0.69 9.56 -6.36
CA GLU A 61 -0.37 10.85 -6.97
C GLU A 61 -1.56 11.80 -6.89
N MET A 62 -1.31 13.11 -6.98
CA MET A 62 -2.32 14.16 -6.90
C MET A 62 -3.09 14.32 -8.23
N THR A 63 -3.73 13.24 -8.69
CA THR A 63 -4.63 13.25 -9.85
C THR A 63 -5.96 12.60 -9.49
N VAL A 64 -7.06 13.09 -10.06
CA VAL A 64 -8.41 12.54 -9.79
C VAL A 64 -8.47 11.02 -10.05
N PRO A 65 -7.92 10.49 -11.16
CA PRO A 65 -7.92 9.05 -11.40
C PRO A 65 -7.14 8.26 -10.35
N CYS A 66 -5.97 8.75 -9.90
CA CYS A 66 -5.18 8.12 -8.86
C CYS A 66 -5.92 8.09 -7.53
N LEU A 67 -6.49 9.21 -7.08
CA LEU A 67 -7.21 9.27 -5.81
C LEU A 67 -8.44 8.36 -5.80
N ARG A 68 -9.20 8.30 -6.91
CA ARG A 68 -10.32 7.36 -7.06
C ARG A 68 -9.86 5.90 -7.07
N HIS A 69 -8.70 5.61 -7.66
CA HIS A 69 -8.12 4.27 -7.59
C HIS A 69 -7.70 3.91 -6.17
N THR A 70 -7.10 4.84 -5.43
CA THR A 70 -6.73 4.66 -4.02
C THR A 70 -7.94 4.38 -3.15
N GLN A 71 -9.07 5.09 -3.32
CA GLN A 71 -10.31 4.78 -2.60
C GLN A 71 -10.79 3.34 -2.84
N ARG A 72 -10.74 2.86 -4.10
CA ARG A 72 -11.09 1.48 -4.44
C ARG A 72 -10.13 0.48 -3.81
N LEU A 73 -8.84 0.80 -3.77
CA LEU A 73 -7.83 -0.04 -3.13
C LEU A 73 -8.05 -0.14 -1.61
N ILE A 74 -8.35 0.98 -0.94
CA ILE A 74 -8.70 1.01 0.48
C ILE A 74 -9.92 0.11 0.75
N GLN A 75 -10.97 0.25 -0.07
CA GLN A 75 -12.17 -0.58 0.06
C GLN A 75 -11.87 -2.07 -0.13
N ALA A 76 -11.05 -2.42 -1.14
CA ALA A 76 -10.63 -3.79 -1.37
C ALA A 76 -9.83 -4.35 -0.18
N ILE A 77 -8.92 -3.56 0.40
CA ILE A 77 -8.14 -3.96 1.59
C ILE A 77 -9.10 -4.27 2.74
N TYR A 78 -10.11 -3.43 2.98
CA TYR A 78 -11.10 -3.69 4.03
C TYR A 78 -11.95 -4.94 3.77
N GLU A 79 -12.30 -5.22 2.52
CA GLU A 79 -13.03 -6.44 2.15
C GLU A 79 -12.19 -7.71 2.34
N THR A 80 -10.86 -7.60 2.26
CA THR A 80 -9.94 -8.74 2.27
C THR A 80 -9.36 -9.00 3.64
N ALA A 81 -8.90 -7.97 4.34
CA ALA A 81 -8.21 -8.08 5.63
C ALA A 81 -9.03 -7.50 6.80
N GLY A 82 -10.25 -7.03 6.54
CA GLY A 82 -11.09 -6.39 7.56
C GLY A 82 -10.72 -4.93 7.84
N ARG A 83 -11.56 -4.27 8.64
CA ARG A 83 -11.40 -2.84 9.00
C ARG A 83 -10.36 -2.58 10.10
N GLU A 84 -9.78 -3.64 10.67
CA GLU A 84 -8.73 -3.53 11.67
C GLU A 84 -7.40 -3.07 11.04
N VAL A 85 -7.17 -3.44 9.78
CA VAL A 85 -6.09 -2.89 8.97
C VAL A 85 -6.45 -1.46 8.61
N LYS A 86 -5.62 -0.50 9.02
CA LYS A 86 -5.83 0.93 8.73
C LYS A 86 -4.81 1.41 7.69
N PRO A 87 -5.17 1.51 6.40
CA PRO A 87 -4.28 2.03 5.38
C PRO A 87 -4.05 3.53 5.58
N ASN A 88 -2.80 3.96 5.47
CA ASN A 88 -2.42 5.37 5.41
C ASN A 88 -2.04 5.70 3.96
N VAL A 89 -2.44 6.85 3.45
CA VAL A 89 -2.18 7.26 2.08
C VAL A 89 -1.16 8.39 2.08
N ILE A 90 -0.05 8.14 1.41
CA ILE A 90 1.01 9.10 1.16
C ILE A 90 0.80 9.65 -0.25
N VAL A 91 0.56 10.95 -0.39
CA VAL A 91 0.46 11.59 -1.70
C VAL A 91 1.85 12.07 -2.14
N ASN A 92 2.40 11.38 -3.13
CA ASN A 92 3.70 11.67 -3.72
C ASN A 92 3.56 12.57 -4.96
N ARG A 93 4.68 13.21 -5.36
CA ARG A 93 4.75 14.18 -6.49
C ARG A 93 3.81 15.37 -6.33
N PHE A 94 3.71 15.87 -5.10
CA PHE A 94 2.94 17.08 -4.80
C PHE A 94 3.65 18.33 -5.36
N GLU A 95 3.19 18.83 -6.50
CA GLU A 95 3.59 20.14 -7.03
C GLU A 95 2.53 21.19 -6.66
N GLN A 96 2.80 21.98 -5.63
CA GLN A 96 1.93 23.10 -5.27
C GLN A 96 2.29 24.31 -6.15
N LYS A 97 1.66 24.43 -7.32
CA LYS A 97 1.77 25.65 -8.13
C LYS A 97 0.76 26.68 -7.61
N MET A 98 1.26 27.77 -7.03
CA MET A 98 0.50 28.87 -6.40
C MET A 98 -0.58 29.52 -7.29
N PHE A 99 -0.60 29.24 -8.60
CA PHE A 99 -1.50 29.86 -9.57
C PHE A 99 -2.26 28.85 -10.46
N ASP A 100 -2.26 27.56 -10.10
CA ASP A 100 -2.90 26.54 -10.93
C ASP A 100 -4.31 26.17 -10.42
N ASN A 101 -5.25 25.95 -11.33
CA ASN A 101 -6.63 25.49 -11.04
C ASN A 101 -6.66 23.96 -10.77
N GLY A 102 -5.54 23.40 -10.33
CA GLY A 102 -5.38 21.98 -10.06
C GLY A 102 -6.02 21.55 -8.73
N ILE A 103 -5.88 20.26 -8.44
CA ILE A 103 -6.36 19.64 -7.20
C ILE A 103 -5.61 20.28 -6.02
N LYS A 104 -6.36 20.77 -5.03
CA LYS A 104 -5.79 21.33 -3.79
C LYS A 104 -5.65 20.23 -2.75
N GLN A 105 -4.78 20.47 -1.77
CA GLN A 105 -4.62 19.58 -0.62
C GLN A 105 -5.95 19.36 0.15
N ALA A 106 -6.80 20.39 0.22
CA ALA A 106 -8.13 20.27 0.81
C ALA A 106 -9.00 19.24 0.06
N ASP A 107 -9.00 19.26 -1.27
CA ASP A 107 -9.75 18.29 -2.08
C ASP A 107 -9.23 16.86 -1.86
N VAL A 108 -7.92 16.69 -1.67
CA VAL A 108 -7.30 15.40 -1.33
C VAL A 108 -7.75 14.91 0.04
N GLN A 109 -7.76 15.79 1.02
CA GLN A 109 -8.19 15.48 2.38
C GLN A 109 -9.69 15.14 2.43
N ASP A 110 -10.53 15.83 1.65
CA ASP A 110 -11.96 15.53 1.53
C ASP A 110 -12.20 14.14 0.90
N ILE A 111 -11.37 13.75 -0.07
CA ILE A 111 -11.51 12.46 -0.76
C ILE A 111 -10.95 11.29 0.07
N LEU A 112 -9.79 11.48 0.72
CA LEU A 112 -9.09 10.41 1.44
C LEU A 112 -9.46 10.34 2.92
N GLY A 113 -10.04 11.41 3.48
CA GLY A 113 -10.49 11.48 4.87
C GLY A 113 -9.35 11.22 5.87
N GLU A 114 -9.64 10.38 6.86
CA GLU A 114 -8.70 10.01 7.93
C GLU A 114 -7.48 9.20 7.44
N HIS A 115 -7.47 8.76 6.18
CA HIS A 115 -6.36 8.01 5.62
C HIS A 115 -5.21 8.88 5.14
N PHE A 116 -5.41 10.18 4.93
CA PHE A 116 -4.36 11.05 4.43
C PHE A 116 -3.32 11.37 5.52
N VAL A 117 -2.04 11.12 5.22
CA VAL A 117 -0.89 11.33 6.13
C VAL A 117 0.21 12.15 5.45
#